data_AF-A0A7X6RKA3-F1
#
_entry.id   AF-A0A7X6RKA3-F1
#
_cell.length_a   1.000
_cell.length_b   1.000
_cell.length_c   1.000
_cell.angle_alpha   90.00
_cell.angle_beta   90.00
_cell.angle_gamma   90.00
#
_symmetry.space_group_name_H-M   'P 1'
#
loop_
_entity.id
_entity.type
_entity.pdbx_description
1 polymer ?
#
loop_
_entity_poly.entity_id
_entity_poly.type
_entity_poly.pdbx_seq_one_letter_code
_entity_poly.pdbx_strand_id
1 'polypeptide(L)'
;MARRGRFLERQAQRLRRSALLVSVVSVVLGGLAIAAVSWWTLWLLLGAKSDTPNQLDLTKIALSVAAGVGGAVALVVSYRKQRDNERGRFAQLFGAAAAQLGHADVAVRMAGVYAMAGVADEFSARGRRQQCIDVLCGYLRLPYDPAEGATHLSSRTTTDETAGAEVERVYQLRQNDREVRRTIVAVIVSHLRPQAEISWSDCDFNFDDAVLEDVDFRWAVFAGRHTHLRGTHFIGARSANFENVRFVGKHVTFHSARFDSDALFRGTCFTPAAADLETGRAGTSFVDAVFRGKADFTEAEFGGPRTRFTGAEFTGPASFTRARFTADATAFDRVRFAGEHAEFLGTVIDSAQITFADSRFDAARTSLDGARIGAGAGVPDFAGVTCGGRVSAEGAVLRGRPGALDCAAAGSSSAAAASRVDARTATEDLDAAGRDETQKPVDPDGETADALDGGGRTVGRSG
;
A
#
# COMPACT_ATOMS: atom_id res chain seq x y z
N MET A 1 44.12 -10.15 -25.85
CA MET A 1 43.16 -10.15 -24.72
C MET A 1 43.05 -11.49 -23.95
N ALA A 2 43.60 -12.61 -24.42
CA ALA A 2 43.47 -13.94 -23.78
C ALA A 2 44.33 -14.22 -22.51
N ARG A 3 45.17 -13.27 -22.06
CA ARG A 3 46.01 -13.42 -20.84
C ARG A 3 45.37 -12.81 -19.58
N ARG A 4 44.46 -11.85 -19.70
CA ARG A 4 43.76 -11.24 -18.54
C ARG A 4 42.65 -12.12 -17.96
N GLY A 5 41.99 -12.94 -18.78
CA GLY A 5 40.96 -13.90 -18.31
C GLY A 5 41.51 -14.97 -17.36
N ARG A 6 42.68 -15.54 -17.68
CA ARG A 6 43.33 -16.58 -16.85
C ARG A 6 43.83 -16.10 -15.49
N PHE A 7 44.07 -14.80 -15.30
CA PHE A 7 44.50 -14.24 -14.02
C PHE A 7 43.31 -14.02 -13.08
N LEU A 8 42.18 -13.56 -13.62
CA LEU A 8 40.94 -13.37 -12.87
C LEU A 8 40.32 -14.73 -12.44
N GLU A 9 40.39 -15.76 -13.29
CA GLU A 9 39.98 -17.12 -12.92
C GLU A 9 40.81 -17.70 -11.78
N ARG A 10 42.14 -17.48 -11.78
CA ARG A 10 43.03 -17.94 -10.72
C ARG A 10 42.80 -17.20 -9.40
N GLN A 11 42.48 -15.91 -9.44
CA GLN A 11 42.13 -15.15 -8.23
C GLN A 11 40.76 -15.56 -7.67
N ALA A 12 39.76 -15.76 -8.53
CA ALA A 12 38.44 -16.27 -8.12
C ALA A 12 38.54 -17.69 -7.51
N GLN A 13 39.40 -18.56 -8.04
CA GLN A 13 39.69 -19.88 -7.47
C GLN A 13 40.38 -19.81 -6.11
N ARG A 14 41.32 -18.86 -5.91
CA ARG A 14 41.99 -18.67 -4.61
C ARG A 14 41.03 -18.15 -3.53
N LEU A 15 40.12 -17.23 -3.90
CA LEU A 15 39.08 -16.72 -3.00
C LEU A 15 38.01 -17.79 -2.66
N ARG A 16 37.66 -18.67 -3.61
CA ARG A 16 36.80 -19.83 -3.33
C ARG A 16 37.47 -20.84 -2.39
N ARG A 17 38.76 -21.09 -2.54
CA ARG A 17 39.52 -22.00 -1.67
C ARG A 17 39.67 -21.45 -0.25
N SER A 18 39.92 -20.15 -0.07
CA SER A 18 39.99 -19.54 1.27
C SER A 18 38.63 -19.56 1.98
N ALA A 19 37.53 -19.30 1.27
CA ALA A 19 36.19 -19.36 1.83
C ALA A 19 35.72 -20.79 2.16
N LEU A 20 36.27 -21.83 1.52
CA LEU A 20 36.05 -23.23 1.88
C LEU A 20 36.84 -23.61 3.13
N LEU A 21 38.10 -23.21 3.21
CA LEU A 21 38.96 -23.46 4.38
C LEU A 21 38.38 -22.82 5.64
N VAL A 22 37.95 -21.57 5.59
CA VAL A 22 37.37 -20.88 6.77
C VAL A 22 36.11 -21.60 7.28
N SER A 23 35.22 -22.01 6.37
CA SER A 23 33.98 -22.71 6.73
C SER A 23 34.23 -24.08 7.35
N VAL A 24 35.17 -24.85 6.79
CA VAL A 24 35.56 -26.16 7.31
C VAL A 24 36.21 -26.00 8.69
N VAL A 25 37.11 -25.02 8.83
CA VAL A 25 37.76 -24.71 10.11
C VAL A 25 36.74 -24.32 11.17
N SER A 26 35.75 -23.47 10.86
CA SER A 26 34.71 -23.09 11.84
C SER A 26 33.84 -24.27 12.30
N VAL A 27 33.55 -25.22 11.42
CA VAL A 27 32.74 -26.41 11.75
C VAL A 27 33.55 -27.40 12.59
N VAL A 28 34.83 -27.58 12.25
CA VAL A 28 35.75 -28.40 13.05
C VAL A 28 35.97 -27.80 14.44
N LEU A 29 36.19 -26.48 14.53
CA LEU A 29 36.33 -25.77 15.81
C LEU A 29 35.05 -25.84 16.65
N GLY A 30 33.87 -25.68 16.03
CA GLY A 30 32.58 -25.85 16.71
C GLY A 30 32.40 -27.27 17.27
N GLY A 31 32.75 -28.30 16.49
CA GLY A 31 32.73 -29.69 16.95
C GLY A 31 33.70 -29.97 18.10
N LEU A 32 34.92 -29.44 18.03
CA LEU A 32 35.92 -29.54 19.10
C LEU A 32 35.47 -28.85 20.39
N ALA A 33 34.81 -27.69 20.28
CA ALA A 33 34.26 -26.98 21.44
C ALA A 33 33.16 -27.80 22.14
N ILE A 34 32.26 -28.41 21.36
CA ILE A 34 31.20 -29.28 21.91
C ILE A 34 31.84 -30.48 22.63
N ALA A 35 32.81 -31.15 22.02
CA ALA A 35 33.51 -32.28 22.63
C ALA A 35 34.23 -31.89 23.94
N ALA A 36 34.89 -30.73 23.96
CA ALA A 36 35.56 -30.20 25.14
C ALA A 36 34.56 -29.90 26.27
N VAL A 37 33.41 -29.31 25.95
CA VAL A 37 32.34 -29.03 26.93
C VAL A 37 31.74 -30.33 27.45
N SER A 38 31.43 -31.30 26.59
CA SER A 38 30.91 -32.61 27.01
C SER A 38 31.88 -33.34 27.94
N TRP A 39 33.17 -33.32 27.61
CA TRP A 39 34.21 -33.90 28.48
C TRP A 39 34.29 -33.17 29.82
N TRP A 40 34.30 -31.84 29.80
CA TRP A 40 34.33 -31.04 31.03
C TRP A 40 33.14 -31.33 31.93
N THR A 41 31.92 -31.46 31.37
CA THR A 41 30.73 -31.84 32.12
C THR A 41 30.81 -33.26 32.70
N LEU A 42 31.29 -34.24 31.93
CA LEU A 42 31.46 -35.62 32.39
C LEU A 42 32.48 -35.72 33.53
N TRP A 43 33.59 -34.99 33.42
CA TRP A 43 34.61 -34.95 34.46
C TRP A 43 34.08 -34.28 35.74
N LEU A 44 33.40 -33.13 35.60
CA LEU A 44 32.94 -32.33 36.74
C LEU A 44 31.77 -32.97 37.50
N LEU A 45 30.81 -33.58 36.80
CA LEU A 45 29.58 -34.12 37.39
C LEU A 45 29.68 -35.60 37.78
N LEU A 46 30.43 -36.41 37.00
CA LEU A 46 30.47 -37.86 37.15
C LEU A 46 31.82 -38.39 37.65
N GLY A 47 32.81 -37.51 37.89
CA GLY A 47 34.12 -37.89 38.41
C GLY A 47 34.91 -38.80 37.47
N ALA A 48 34.63 -38.74 36.16
CA ALA A 48 35.23 -39.61 35.15
C ALA A 48 36.77 -39.49 35.16
N LYS A 49 37.46 -40.61 35.36
CA LYS A 49 38.93 -40.71 35.23
C LYS A 49 39.28 -41.29 33.87
N SER A 50 40.32 -40.76 33.22
CA SER A 50 40.82 -41.27 31.94
C SER A 50 41.78 -42.44 32.17
N ASP A 51 41.35 -43.66 31.84
CA ASP A 51 42.28 -44.78 31.68
C ASP A 51 43.03 -44.65 30.35
N THR A 52 44.28 -45.10 30.30
CA THR A 52 45.08 -45.09 29.07
C THR A 52 44.45 -46.01 28.03
N PRO A 53 43.96 -45.49 26.89
CA PRO A 53 43.24 -46.32 25.92
C PRO A 53 44.18 -47.30 25.23
N ASN A 54 43.74 -48.55 25.08
CA ASN A 54 44.44 -49.55 24.27
C ASN A 54 44.40 -49.18 22.78
N GLN A 55 45.29 -49.78 21.97
CA GLN A 55 45.38 -49.48 20.53
C GLN A 55 44.05 -49.66 19.77
N LEU A 56 43.20 -50.59 20.21
CA LEU A 56 41.87 -50.81 19.63
C LEU A 56 40.88 -49.68 19.95
N ASP A 57 40.98 -49.03 21.09
CA ASP A 57 40.10 -47.92 21.45
C ASP A 57 40.56 -46.62 20.78
N LEU A 58 41.88 -46.44 20.66
CA LEU A 58 42.47 -45.35 19.85
C LEU A 58 42.02 -45.40 18.39
N THR A 59 41.99 -46.59 17.78
CA THR A 59 41.54 -46.75 16.38
C THR A 59 40.04 -46.50 16.23
N LYS A 60 39.20 -46.96 17.18
CA LYS A 60 37.75 -46.67 17.19
C LYS A 60 37.45 -45.18 17.35
N ILE A 61 38.15 -44.50 18.26
CA ILE A 61 38.01 -43.05 18.48
C ILE A 61 38.48 -42.28 17.24
N ALA A 62 39.62 -42.67 16.66
CA ALA A 62 40.11 -42.03 15.44
C ALA A 62 39.12 -42.21 14.27
N LEU A 63 38.53 -43.40 14.12
CA LEU A 63 37.55 -43.70 13.07
C LEU A 63 36.25 -42.89 13.27
N SER A 64 35.74 -42.79 14.50
CA SER A 64 34.51 -42.06 14.79
C SER A 64 34.68 -40.54 14.62
N VAL A 65 35.83 -39.99 15.01
CA VAL A 65 36.17 -38.57 14.79
C VAL A 65 36.32 -38.30 13.29
N ALA A 66 37.04 -39.16 12.55
CA ALA A 66 37.18 -39.01 11.11
C ALA A 66 35.83 -39.07 10.38
N ALA A 67 34.96 -40.00 10.77
CA ALA A 67 33.61 -40.11 10.24
C ALA A 67 32.75 -38.87 10.58
N GLY A 68 32.84 -38.36 11.82
CA GLY A 68 32.12 -37.15 12.24
C GLY A 68 32.53 -35.90 11.47
N VAL A 69 33.84 -35.68 11.31
CA VAL A 69 34.38 -34.56 10.51
C VAL A 69 34.00 -34.73 9.04
N GLY A 70 34.11 -35.93 8.48
CA GLY A 70 33.69 -36.23 7.11
C GLY A 70 32.22 -35.94 6.86
N GLY A 71 31.33 -36.34 7.78
CA GLY A 71 29.90 -36.06 7.72
C GLY A 71 29.58 -34.56 7.80
N ALA A 72 30.23 -33.82 8.70
CA ALA A 72 30.02 -32.38 8.83
C ALA A 72 30.49 -31.60 7.58
N VAL A 73 31.64 -31.97 7.01
CA VAL A 73 32.11 -31.40 5.74
C VAL A 73 31.14 -31.71 4.60
N ALA A 74 30.64 -32.94 4.50
CA ALA A 74 29.67 -33.33 3.48
C ALA A 74 28.38 -32.50 3.57
N LEU A 75 27.85 -32.27 4.78
CA LEU A 75 26.67 -31.45 5.04
C LEU A 75 26.88 -29.98 4.61
N VAL A 76 28.03 -29.39 4.95
CA VAL A 76 28.36 -28.01 4.58
C VAL A 76 28.50 -27.87 3.07
N VAL A 77 29.16 -28.84 2.42
CA VAL A 77 29.33 -28.85 0.97
C VAL A 77 27.99 -29.03 0.26
N SER A 78 27.13 -29.94 0.72
CA SER A 78 25.79 -30.13 0.13
C SER A 78 24.93 -28.88 0.30
N TYR A 79 24.92 -28.27 1.49
CA TYR A 79 24.20 -27.02 1.74
C TYR A 79 24.70 -25.86 0.87
N ARG A 80 26.02 -25.67 0.75
CA ARG A 80 26.57 -24.60 -0.14
C ARG A 80 26.27 -24.89 -1.60
N LYS A 81 26.38 -26.15 -2.04
CA LYS A 81 26.05 -26.55 -3.41
C LYS A 81 24.59 -26.28 -3.72
N GLN A 82 23.68 -26.60 -2.80
CA GLN A 82 22.27 -26.28 -2.91
C GLN A 82 22.06 -24.76 -3.02
N ARG A 83 22.67 -23.97 -2.12
CA ARG A 83 22.55 -22.52 -2.13
C ARG A 83 23.10 -21.85 -3.39
N ASP A 84 24.22 -22.35 -3.92
CA ASP A 84 24.80 -21.86 -5.17
C ASP A 84 23.94 -22.23 -6.38
N ASN A 85 23.38 -23.45 -6.40
CA ASN A 85 22.44 -23.87 -7.45
C ASN A 85 21.15 -23.04 -7.44
N GLU A 86 20.56 -22.79 -6.26
CA GLU A 86 19.37 -21.93 -6.12
C GLU A 86 19.64 -20.49 -6.56
N ARG A 87 20.83 -19.96 -6.22
CA ARG A 87 21.25 -18.62 -6.70
C ARG A 87 21.43 -18.59 -8.21
N GLY A 88 22.03 -19.61 -8.79
CA GLY A 88 22.22 -19.74 -10.24
C GLY A 88 20.88 -19.83 -10.98
N ARG A 89 19.96 -20.66 -10.49
CA ARG A 89 18.60 -20.81 -11.05
C ARG A 89 17.81 -19.51 -10.99
N PHE A 90 17.83 -18.82 -9.85
CA PHE A 90 17.18 -17.50 -9.73
C PHE A 90 17.75 -16.51 -10.75
N ALA A 91 19.08 -16.36 -10.81
CA ALA A 91 19.72 -15.42 -11.72
C ALA A 91 19.40 -15.73 -13.19
N GLN A 92 19.30 -17.01 -13.55
CA GLN A 92 18.92 -17.45 -14.89
C GLN A 92 17.47 -17.09 -15.22
N LEU A 93 16.51 -17.46 -14.36
CA LEU A 93 15.09 -17.21 -14.60
C LEU A 93 14.77 -15.71 -14.56
N PHE A 94 15.30 -14.99 -13.58
CA PHE A 94 15.18 -13.54 -13.48
C PHE A 94 15.77 -12.85 -14.71
N GLY A 95 16.96 -13.25 -15.15
CA GLY A 95 17.60 -12.69 -16.34
C GLY A 95 16.81 -12.94 -17.62
N ALA A 96 16.24 -14.14 -17.78
CA ALA A 96 15.39 -14.47 -18.91
C ALA A 96 14.08 -13.66 -18.92
N ALA A 97 13.41 -13.55 -17.77
CA ALA A 97 12.20 -12.75 -17.62
C ALA A 97 12.46 -11.25 -17.88
N ALA A 98 13.57 -10.72 -17.36
CA ALA A 98 13.98 -9.34 -17.60
C ALA A 98 14.28 -9.06 -19.09
N ALA A 99 14.93 -10.02 -19.78
CA ALA A 99 15.18 -9.92 -21.21
C ALA A 99 13.88 -9.92 -22.03
N GLN A 100 12.89 -10.75 -21.66
CA GLN A 100 11.57 -10.76 -22.30
C GLN A 100 10.83 -9.44 -22.07
N LEU A 101 10.85 -8.91 -20.85
CA LEU A 101 10.20 -7.63 -20.51
C LEU A 101 10.82 -6.43 -21.26
N GLY A 102 12.10 -6.50 -21.60
CA GLY A 102 12.81 -5.49 -22.39
C GLY A 102 12.69 -5.66 -23.91
N HIS A 103 11.95 -6.65 -24.39
CA HIS A 103 11.90 -6.99 -25.82
C HIS A 103 11.13 -5.94 -26.65
N ALA A 104 11.43 -5.83 -27.95
CA ALA A 104 10.76 -4.88 -28.84
C ALA A 104 9.30 -5.28 -29.15
N ASP A 105 9.03 -6.58 -29.20
CA ASP A 105 7.68 -7.16 -29.38
C ASP A 105 6.86 -7.10 -28.08
N VAL A 106 5.66 -6.54 -28.18
CA VAL A 106 4.67 -6.39 -27.10
C VAL A 106 4.28 -7.72 -26.48
N ALA A 107 4.02 -8.75 -27.30
CA ALA A 107 3.60 -10.06 -26.82
C ALA A 107 4.70 -10.71 -25.97
N VAL A 108 5.96 -10.56 -26.38
CA VAL A 108 7.12 -11.03 -25.61
C VAL A 108 7.28 -10.24 -24.32
N ARG A 109 7.02 -8.93 -24.32
CA ARG A 109 7.03 -8.12 -23.08
C ARG A 109 5.96 -8.57 -22.10
N MET A 110 4.73 -8.79 -22.57
CA MET A 110 3.66 -9.31 -21.70
C MET A 110 3.99 -10.70 -21.15
N ALA A 111 4.56 -11.59 -21.97
CA ALA A 111 5.08 -12.87 -21.49
C ALA A 111 6.18 -12.67 -20.42
N GLY A 112 7.05 -11.67 -20.61
CA GLY A 112 8.05 -11.25 -19.63
C GLY A 112 7.46 -10.76 -18.30
N VAL A 113 6.31 -10.08 -18.31
CA VAL A 113 5.60 -9.68 -17.08
C VAL A 113 5.17 -10.92 -16.30
N TYR A 114 4.50 -11.88 -16.95
CA TYR A 114 4.08 -13.12 -16.32
C TYR A 114 5.26 -13.99 -15.87
N ALA A 115 6.33 -14.05 -16.66
CA ALA A 115 7.56 -14.73 -16.28
C ALA A 115 8.19 -14.09 -15.04
N MET A 116 8.24 -12.76 -14.96
CA MET A 116 8.77 -12.04 -13.80
C MET A 116 7.92 -12.29 -12.55
N ALA A 117 6.59 -12.31 -12.69
CA ALA A 117 5.68 -12.67 -11.61
C ALA A 117 5.92 -14.11 -11.14
N GLY A 118 6.03 -15.07 -12.07
CA GLY A 118 6.32 -16.47 -11.74
C GLY A 118 7.65 -16.64 -10.99
N VAL A 119 8.68 -15.86 -11.34
CA VAL A 119 9.95 -15.84 -10.57
C VAL A 119 9.73 -15.24 -9.17
N ALA A 120 8.94 -14.18 -9.04
CA ALA A 120 8.61 -13.58 -7.74
C ALA A 120 7.85 -14.56 -6.81
N ASP A 121 7.00 -15.38 -7.41
CA ASP A 121 6.16 -16.38 -6.75
C ASP A 121 6.98 -17.61 -6.33
N GLU A 122 7.80 -18.15 -7.24
CA GLU A 122 8.67 -19.30 -6.98
C GLU A 122 9.68 -19.01 -5.87
N PHE A 123 10.24 -17.79 -5.84
CA PHE A 123 11.30 -17.43 -4.90
C PHE A 123 10.79 -16.54 -3.76
N SER A 124 10.16 -17.16 -2.76
CA SER A 124 9.53 -16.51 -1.60
C SER A 124 10.46 -15.75 -0.65
N ALA A 125 11.78 -15.91 -0.77
CA ALA A 125 12.72 -15.11 -0.01
C ALA A 125 12.49 -13.62 -0.30
N ARG A 126 12.12 -12.84 0.73
CA ARG A 126 11.71 -11.42 0.62
C ARG A 126 12.55 -10.62 -0.37
N GLY A 127 13.88 -10.72 -0.27
CA GLY A 127 14.79 -9.97 -1.15
C GLY A 127 14.74 -10.37 -2.64
N ARG A 128 14.43 -11.63 -2.98
CA ARG A 128 14.30 -12.08 -4.38
C ARG A 128 12.96 -11.67 -4.97
N ARG A 129 11.88 -11.84 -4.22
CA ARG A 129 10.55 -11.35 -4.61
C ARG A 129 10.56 -9.83 -4.80
N GLN A 130 11.16 -9.10 -3.86
CA GLN A 130 11.32 -7.65 -3.97
C GLN A 130 12.06 -7.24 -5.25
N GLN A 131 13.16 -7.92 -5.61
CA GLN A 131 13.88 -7.63 -6.87
C GLN A 131 13.00 -7.78 -8.12
N CYS A 132 12.10 -8.77 -8.15
CA CYS A 132 11.18 -8.96 -9.27
C CYS A 132 10.14 -7.82 -9.34
N ILE A 133 9.57 -7.47 -8.18
CA ILE A 133 8.62 -6.35 -8.04
C ILE A 133 9.28 -5.01 -8.40
N ASP A 134 10.54 -4.81 -8.01
CA ASP A 134 11.32 -3.61 -8.31
C ASP A 134 11.53 -3.42 -9.83
N VAL A 135 11.70 -4.52 -10.59
CA VAL A 135 11.77 -4.46 -12.05
C VAL A 135 10.43 -4.09 -12.68
N LEU A 136 9.33 -4.69 -12.20
CA LEU A 136 7.98 -4.37 -12.65
C LEU A 136 7.64 -2.89 -12.37
N CYS A 137 7.92 -2.43 -11.16
CA CYS A 137 7.77 -1.03 -10.77
C CYS A 137 8.73 -0.12 -11.56
N GLY A 138 9.97 -0.56 -11.79
CA GLY A 138 10.94 0.14 -12.63
C GLY A 138 10.44 0.35 -14.06
N TYR A 139 9.74 -0.62 -14.64
CA TYR A 139 9.12 -0.50 -15.95
C TYR A 139 8.03 0.59 -15.97
N LEU A 140 7.16 0.62 -14.96
CA LEU A 140 6.09 1.63 -14.84
C LEU A 140 6.63 3.06 -14.69
N ARG A 141 7.87 3.22 -14.21
CA ARG A 141 8.55 4.51 -14.03
C ARG A 141 9.31 4.99 -15.26
N LEU A 142 9.34 4.21 -16.35
CA LEU A 142 9.91 4.69 -17.61
C LEU A 142 9.04 5.81 -18.19
N PRO A 143 9.62 6.75 -18.96
CA PRO A 143 8.85 7.78 -19.66
C PRO A 143 7.72 7.16 -20.47
N TYR A 144 6.52 7.72 -20.34
CA TYR A 144 5.32 7.22 -20.98
C TYR A 144 4.39 8.36 -21.35
N ASP A 145 4.03 8.42 -22.63
CA ASP A 145 2.99 9.31 -23.13
C ASP A 145 1.70 8.49 -23.35
N PRO A 146 0.64 8.73 -22.57
CA PRO A 146 -0.62 8.00 -22.70
C PRO A 146 -1.32 8.20 -24.04
N ALA A 147 -1.10 9.33 -24.73
CA ALA A 147 -1.66 9.58 -26.05
C ALA A 147 -1.08 8.64 -27.12
N GLU A 148 0.14 8.15 -26.88
CA GLU A 148 0.87 7.27 -27.79
C GLU A 148 0.90 5.82 -27.31
N GLY A 149 0.54 5.58 -26.05
CA GLY A 149 0.63 4.27 -25.41
C GLY A 149 -0.19 3.15 -26.07
N ALA A 150 -1.21 3.47 -26.86
CA ALA A 150 -2.03 2.52 -27.61
C ALA A 150 -1.70 2.46 -29.12
N THR A 151 -0.61 3.10 -29.55
CA THR A 151 -0.22 3.09 -30.97
C THR A 151 0.75 1.97 -31.30
N HIS A 152 0.64 1.48 -32.54
CA HIS A 152 1.61 0.59 -33.18
C HIS A 152 2.82 1.35 -33.74
N LEU A 153 3.00 2.62 -33.39
CA LEU A 153 4.13 3.42 -33.87
C LEU A 153 5.41 2.99 -33.13
N SER A 154 6.44 2.61 -33.90
CA SER A 154 7.76 2.24 -33.36
C SER A 154 8.74 3.40 -33.32
N SER A 155 8.50 4.46 -34.10
CA SER A 155 9.35 5.65 -34.11
C SER A 155 8.59 6.88 -34.58
N ARG A 156 8.96 8.05 -34.04
CA ARG A 156 8.56 9.35 -34.53
C ARG A 156 9.79 10.18 -34.84
N THR A 157 9.79 10.83 -36.00
CA THR A 157 10.77 11.86 -36.32
C THR A 157 10.13 13.22 -36.12
N THR A 158 10.74 14.08 -35.31
CA THR A 158 10.37 15.49 -35.18
C THR A 158 11.54 16.31 -35.68
N THR A 159 11.30 17.21 -36.62
CA THR A 159 12.30 18.19 -37.05
C THR A 159 12.09 19.47 -36.27
N ASP A 160 13.07 19.83 -35.42
CA ASP A 160 13.07 21.07 -34.66
C ASP A 160 14.08 22.04 -35.26
N GLU A 161 13.67 23.27 -35.57
CA GLU A 161 14.60 24.35 -35.89
C GLU A 161 15.15 24.94 -34.60
N THR A 162 16.27 24.40 -34.10
CA THR A 162 16.98 24.99 -32.97
C THR A 162 18.19 25.77 -33.48
N ALA A 163 18.18 27.10 -33.29
CA ALA A 163 19.29 27.99 -33.67
C ALA A 163 19.70 27.98 -35.16
N GLY A 164 18.71 27.92 -36.07
CA GLY A 164 18.95 28.03 -37.52
C GLY A 164 19.48 26.76 -38.20
N ALA A 165 19.53 25.64 -37.48
CA ALA A 165 19.77 24.31 -38.04
C ALA A 165 18.53 23.44 -37.84
N GLU A 166 18.05 22.79 -38.90
CA GLU A 166 17.08 21.68 -38.79
C GLU A 166 17.76 20.54 -38.03
N VAL A 167 17.28 20.26 -36.82
CA VAL A 167 17.69 19.09 -36.04
C VAL A 167 16.58 18.06 -36.13
N GLU A 168 16.83 17.03 -36.93
CA GLU A 168 15.97 15.84 -37.00
C GLU A 168 16.18 15.00 -35.73
N ARG A 169 15.15 14.92 -34.88
CA ARG A 169 15.13 14.08 -33.67
C ARG A 169 14.26 12.86 -33.92
N VAL A 170 14.89 11.68 -33.95
CA VAL A 170 14.20 10.39 -34.04
C VAL A 170 13.97 9.83 -32.64
N TYR A 171 12.71 9.76 -32.23
CA TYR A 171 12.24 9.15 -31.00
C TYR A 171 11.83 7.71 -31.29
N GLN A 172 12.42 6.74 -30.58
CA GLN A 172 11.97 5.35 -30.62
C GLN A 172 10.83 5.18 -29.61
N LEU A 173 9.65 4.77 -30.09
CA LEU A 173 8.44 4.61 -29.31
C LEU A 173 8.22 3.13 -29.00
N ARG A 174 7.80 2.84 -27.77
CA ARG A 174 7.38 1.48 -27.40
C ARG A 174 5.93 1.28 -27.83
N GLN A 175 5.76 0.50 -28.90
CA GLN A 175 4.43 0.11 -29.37
C GLN A 175 3.59 -0.49 -28.24
N ASN A 176 2.31 -0.13 -28.14
CA ASN A 176 1.35 -0.69 -27.19
C ASN A 176 1.87 -0.81 -25.74
N ASP A 177 2.68 0.16 -25.28
CA ASP A 177 3.22 0.18 -23.92
C ASP A 177 2.10 0.21 -22.87
N ARG A 178 0.94 0.78 -23.22
CA ARG A 178 -0.30 0.78 -22.41
C ARG A 178 -0.69 -0.63 -21.97
N GLU A 179 -0.69 -1.59 -22.89
CA GLU A 179 -1.12 -2.97 -22.60
C GLU A 179 -0.13 -3.68 -21.67
N VAL A 180 1.17 -3.45 -21.84
CA VAL A 180 2.20 -4.02 -20.96
C VAL A 180 2.07 -3.41 -19.56
N ARG A 181 1.94 -2.08 -19.45
CA ARG A 181 1.74 -1.38 -18.16
C ARG A 181 0.47 -1.84 -17.46
N ARG A 182 -0.63 -1.98 -18.19
CA ARG A 182 -1.90 -2.51 -17.67
C ARG A 182 -1.73 -3.93 -17.15
N THR A 183 -0.98 -4.78 -17.87
CA THR A 183 -0.65 -6.15 -17.44
C THR A 183 0.17 -6.14 -16.15
N ILE A 184 1.18 -5.28 -16.04
CA ILE A 184 1.99 -5.14 -14.82
C ILE A 184 1.12 -4.74 -13.62
N VAL A 185 0.29 -3.70 -13.77
CA VAL A 185 -0.62 -3.25 -12.70
C VAL A 185 -1.61 -4.36 -12.34
N ALA A 186 -2.18 -5.06 -13.32
CA ALA A 186 -3.12 -6.17 -13.07
C ALA A 186 -2.48 -7.30 -12.26
N VAL A 187 -1.24 -7.69 -12.60
CA VAL A 187 -0.47 -8.68 -11.84
C VAL A 187 -0.18 -8.17 -10.43
N ILE A 188 0.24 -6.93 -10.26
CA ILE A 188 0.47 -6.37 -8.91
C ILE A 188 -0.82 -6.41 -8.08
N VAL A 189 -1.93 -5.90 -8.64
CA VAL A 189 -3.24 -5.87 -7.97
C VAL A 189 -3.70 -7.28 -7.58
N SER A 190 -3.54 -8.27 -8.46
CA SER A 190 -3.98 -9.64 -8.17
C SER A 190 -3.27 -10.24 -6.96
N HIS A 191 -1.98 -9.94 -6.78
CA HIS A 191 -1.17 -10.42 -5.65
C HIS A 191 -1.31 -9.58 -4.37
N LEU A 192 -1.93 -8.40 -4.45
CA LEU A 192 -2.23 -7.54 -3.31
C LEU A 192 -3.62 -7.78 -2.73
N ARG A 193 -4.49 -8.53 -3.42
CA ARG A 193 -5.81 -8.86 -2.90
C ARG A 193 -5.73 -9.88 -1.76
N PRO A 194 -6.60 -9.80 -0.74
CA PRO A 194 -6.61 -10.73 0.40
C PRO A 194 -6.79 -12.21 0.00
N GLN A 195 -7.41 -12.46 -1.16
CA GLN A 195 -7.69 -13.79 -1.68
C GLN A 195 -6.57 -14.34 -2.58
N ALA A 196 -5.45 -13.63 -2.71
CA ALA A 196 -4.32 -14.08 -3.52
C ALA A 196 -3.72 -15.36 -2.92
N GLU A 197 -3.49 -16.38 -3.76
CA GLU A 197 -2.81 -17.62 -3.34
C GLU A 197 -1.38 -17.32 -2.86
N ILE A 198 -0.69 -16.42 -3.55
CA ILE A 198 0.63 -15.92 -3.18
C ILE A 198 0.51 -14.41 -2.96
N SER A 199 0.60 -13.98 -1.70
CA SER A 199 0.53 -12.55 -1.38
C SER A 199 1.86 -11.84 -1.61
N TRP A 200 1.78 -10.66 -2.22
CA TRP A 200 2.88 -9.71 -2.33
C TRP A 200 2.72 -8.53 -1.34
N SER A 201 1.72 -8.57 -0.45
CA SER A 201 1.37 -7.46 0.44
C SER A 201 2.52 -6.97 1.31
N ASP A 202 3.41 -7.86 1.74
CA ASP A 202 4.56 -7.51 2.58
C ASP A 202 5.71 -6.84 1.80
N CYS A 203 5.64 -6.79 0.47
CA CYS A 203 6.68 -6.17 -0.37
C CYS A 203 6.51 -4.65 -0.45
N ASP A 204 7.61 -3.96 -0.74
CA ASP A 204 7.63 -2.51 -0.93
C ASP A 204 7.28 -2.19 -2.39
N PHE A 205 6.52 -1.12 -2.62
CA PHE A 205 6.09 -0.72 -3.96
C PHE A 205 6.50 0.73 -4.24
N ASN A 206 7.14 0.94 -5.40
CA ASN A 206 7.63 2.25 -5.80
C ASN A 206 7.07 2.63 -7.18
N PHE A 207 6.01 3.42 -7.17
CA PHE A 207 5.36 4.00 -8.35
C PHE A 207 5.76 5.46 -8.59
N ASP A 208 6.89 5.91 -8.03
CA ASP A 208 7.34 7.29 -8.15
C ASP A 208 7.41 7.75 -9.61
N ASP A 209 6.79 8.89 -9.89
CA ASP A 209 6.74 9.54 -11.20
C ASP A 209 6.12 8.65 -12.31
N ALA A 210 5.46 7.55 -11.96
CA ALA A 210 4.76 6.69 -12.90
C ALA A 210 3.47 7.35 -13.39
N VAL A 211 3.10 7.08 -14.65
CA VAL A 211 1.79 7.39 -15.20
C VAL A 211 0.94 6.12 -15.13
N LEU A 212 -0.18 6.21 -14.41
CA LEU A 212 -1.06 5.10 -14.07
C LEU A 212 -2.45 5.35 -14.63
N GLU A 213 -2.87 4.53 -15.58
CA GLU A 213 -4.14 4.67 -16.29
C GLU A 213 -5.23 3.76 -15.74
N ASP A 214 -6.39 4.32 -15.41
CA ASP A 214 -7.59 3.60 -14.95
C ASP A 214 -7.30 2.51 -13.88
N VAL A 215 -6.48 2.86 -12.87
CA VAL A 215 -6.06 1.88 -11.86
C VAL A 215 -7.21 1.49 -10.94
N ASP A 216 -7.27 0.19 -10.64
CA ASP A 216 -8.24 -0.39 -9.71
C ASP A 216 -7.48 -1.19 -8.65
N PHE A 217 -7.20 -0.54 -7.53
CA PHE A 217 -6.59 -1.15 -6.35
C PHE A 217 -7.63 -1.60 -5.33
N ARG A 218 -8.93 -1.69 -5.66
CA ARG A 218 -9.95 -2.03 -4.66
C ARG A 218 -9.58 -3.26 -3.86
N TRP A 219 -9.73 -3.14 -2.54
CA TRP A 219 -9.41 -4.18 -1.56
C TRP A 219 -7.94 -4.60 -1.49
N ALA A 220 -7.02 -3.93 -2.19
CA ALA A 220 -5.60 -4.23 -2.12
C ALA A 220 -5.04 -3.96 -0.71
N VAL A 221 -4.06 -4.77 -0.30
CA VAL A 221 -3.38 -4.65 0.98
C VAL A 221 -1.90 -4.35 0.74
N PHE A 222 -1.47 -3.14 1.09
CA PHE A 222 -0.09 -2.69 1.08
C PHE A 222 0.47 -2.73 2.52
N ALA A 223 1.19 -3.79 2.85
CA ALA A 223 1.78 -4.05 4.17
C ALA A 223 3.31 -3.93 4.21
N GLY A 224 3.96 -3.71 3.05
CA GLY A 224 5.37 -3.39 2.95
C GLY A 224 5.77 -2.20 3.82
N ARG A 225 7.06 -2.09 4.10
CA ARG A 225 7.62 -0.94 4.84
C ARG A 225 7.31 0.37 4.11
N HIS A 226 7.33 0.36 2.78
CA HIS A 226 7.24 1.55 1.95
C HIS A 226 6.27 1.36 0.78
N THR A 227 5.31 2.27 0.64
CA THR A 227 4.47 2.42 -0.55
C THR A 227 4.62 3.84 -1.08
N HIS A 228 5.33 3.99 -2.19
CA HIS A 228 5.66 5.30 -2.76
C HIS A 228 4.86 5.54 -4.04
N LEU A 229 4.15 6.65 -4.06
CA LEU A 229 3.43 7.21 -5.21
C LEU A 229 3.78 8.69 -5.37
N ARG A 230 5.04 9.06 -5.14
CA ARG A 230 5.47 10.46 -5.24
C ARG A 230 5.49 10.87 -6.70
N GLY A 231 4.85 11.99 -7.04
CA GLY A 231 4.81 12.48 -8.43
C GLY A 231 4.02 11.60 -9.39
N THR A 232 3.37 10.54 -8.91
CA THR A 232 2.57 9.64 -9.74
C THR A 232 1.40 10.39 -10.35
N HIS A 233 1.15 10.17 -11.64
CA HIS A 233 0.07 10.79 -12.39
C HIS A 233 -1.02 9.76 -12.67
N PHE A 234 -2.18 9.96 -12.05
CA PHE A 234 -3.37 9.15 -12.24
C PHE A 234 -4.26 9.80 -13.30
N ILE A 235 -4.46 9.07 -14.38
CA ILE A 235 -5.22 9.50 -15.54
C ILE A 235 -6.17 8.40 -15.99
N GLY A 236 -7.02 8.72 -16.96
CA GLY A 236 -7.90 7.76 -17.61
C GLY A 236 -9.35 8.22 -17.61
N ALA A 237 -10.20 7.43 -18.27
CA ALA A 237 -11.62 7.69 -18.33
C ALA A 237 -12.34 7.19 -17.07
N ARG A 238 -11.73 6.26 -16.34
CA ARG A 238 -12.23 5.70 -15.08
C ARG A 238 -11.49 6.34 -13.91
N SER A 239 -12.13 6.31 -12.74
CA SER A 239 -11.54 6.80 -11.50
C SER A 239 -10.32 5.96 -11.09
N ALA A 240 -9.32 6.61 -10.51
CA ALA A 240 -8.24 5.96 -9.78
C ALA A 240 -8.81 5.41 -8.47
N ASN A 241 -9.07 4.10 -8.45
CA ASN A 241 -9.89 3.47 -7.42
C ASN A 241 -9.00 2.84 -6.33
N PHE A 242 -9.11 3.38 -5.12
CA PHE A 242 -8.47 2.93 -3.89
C PHE A 242 -9.51 2.53 -2.82
N GLU A 243 -10.76 2.27 -3.20
CA GLU A 243 -11.81 1.95 -2.24
C GLU A 243 -11.46 0.68 -1.46
N ASN A 244 -11.62 0.76 -0.13
CA ASN A 244 -11.31 -0.31 0.81
C ASN A 244 -9.86 -0.81 0.74
N VAL A 245 -8.93 -0.01 0.20
CA VAL A 245 -7.50 -0.32 0.26
C VAL A 245 -7.01 -0.23 1.70
N ARG A 246 -6.10 -1.13 2.06
CA ARG A 246 -5.44 -1.15 3.37
C ARG A 246 -3.96 -0.82 3.20
N PHE A 247 -3.60 0.41 3.50
CA PHE A 247 -2.22 0.88 3.63
C PHE A 247 -1.76 0.71 5.08
N VAL A 248 -1.30 -0.50 5.41
CA VAL A 248 -0.87 -0.87 6.78
C VAL A 248 0.66 -0.87 6.95
N GLY A 249 1.37 -0.53 5.88
CA GLY A 249 2.80 -0.28 5.87
C GLY A 249 3.22 0.93 6.69
N LYS A 250 4.54 1.06 6.94
CA LYS A 250 5.08 2.12 7.82
C LYS A 250 5.02 3.51 7.18
N HIS A 251 5.24 3.58 5.86
CA HIS A 251 5.31 4.84 5.12
C HIS A 251 4.51 4.77 3.83
N VAL A 252 3.51 5.63 3.70
CA VAL A 252 2.70 5.77 2.48
C VAL A 252 2.76 7.23 2.03
N THR A 253 3.21 7.45 0.80
CA THR A 253 3.39 8.80 0.26
C THR A 253 2.76 8.95 -1.12
N PHE A 254 1.93 9.97 -1.24
CA PHE A 254 1.35 10.54 -2.46
C PHE A 254 1.91 11.95 -2.69
N HIS A 255 3.14 12.21 -2.23
CA HIS A 255 3.73 13.55 -2.31
C HIS A 255 3.82 14.03 -3.77
N SER A 256 3.28 15.21 -4.07
CA SER A 256 3.20 15.72 -5.44
C SER A 256 2.45 14.82 -6.44
N ALA A 257 1.65 13.86 -5.98
CA ALA A 257 0.82 13.03 -6.85
C ALA A 257 -0.26 13.88 -7.53
N ARG A 258 -0.63 13.51 -8.75
CA ARG A 258 -1.61 14.25 -9.56
C ARG A 258 -2.76 13.32 -9.95
N PHE A 259 -3.98 13.69 -9.61
CA PHE A 259 -5.19 12.96 -9.97
C PHE A 259 -6.01 13.78 -10.96
N ASP A 260 -5.85 13.48 -12.25
CA ASP A 260 -6.62 14.13 -13.31
C ASP A 260 -8.01 13.50 -13.48
N SER A 261 -8.12 12.20 -13.20
CA SER A 261 -9.39 11.50 -13.00
C SER A 261 -9.85 11.59 -11.53
N ASP A 262 -11.09 11.19 -11.26
CA ASP A 262 -11.58 11.01 -9.88
C ASP A 262 -10.66 10.08 -9.07
N ALA A 263 -10.44 10.40 -7.80
CA ALA A 263 -9.64 9.64 -6.84
C ALA A 263 -10.56 9.11 -5.73
N LEU A 264 -10.83 7.81 -5.73
CA LEU A 264 -11.78 7.18 -4.81
C LEU A 264 -11.04 6.47 -3.67
N PHE A 265 -11.02 7.08 -2.49
CA PHE A 265 -10.44 6.55 -1.26
C PHE A 265 -11.52 6.17 -0.23
N ARG A 266 -12.71 5.78 -0.70
CA ARG A 266 -13.82 5.41 0.18
C ARG A 266 -13.46 4.20 1.03
N GLY A 267 -13.60 4.31 2.35
CA GLY A 267 -13.27 3.24 3.29
C GLY A 267 -11.79 2.83 3.28
N THR A 268 -10.90 3.63 2.69
CA THR A 268 -9.46 3.33 2.70
C THR A 268 -8.91 3.48 4.11
N CYS A 269 -8.10 2.51 4.54
CA CYS A 269 -7.43 2.54 5.84
C CYS A 269 -5.93 2.84 5.66
N PHE A 270 -5.46 3.93 6.27
CA PHE A 270 -4.08 4.39 6.28
C PHE A 270 -3.41 4.19 7.66
N THR A 271 -3.86 3.17 8.40
CA THR A 271 -3.37 2.90 9.76
C THR A 271 -2.30 1.81 9.73
N PRO A 272 -1.05 2.12 10.14
CA PRO A 272 0.01 1.13 10.16
C PRO A 272 -0.30 0.00 11.16
N ALA A 273 0.05 -1.24 10.82
CA ALA A 273 -0.21 -2.40 11.69
C ALA A 273 0.62 -2.40 12.99
N ALA A 274 1.78 -1.74 12.97
CA ALA A 274 2.63 -1.57 14.14
C ALA A 274 3.17 -0.13 14.18
N ALA A 275 3.07 0.52 15.34
CA ALA A 275 3.65 1.83 15.58
C ALA A 275 5.18 1.69 15.62
N ASP A 276 5.83 1.96 14.50
CA ASP A 276 7.29 2.05 14.46
C ASP A 276 7.70 3.52 14.30
N LEU A 277 8.24 4.08 15.40
CA LEU A 277 8.55 5.50 15.57
C LEU A 277 9.94 5.88 15.04
N GLU A 278 10.71 4.94 14.50
CA GLU A 278 12.18 5.07 14.41
C GLU A 278 12.72 6.14 13.46
N THR A 279 11.95 6.63 12.47
CA THR A 279 12.53 7.46 11.39
C THR A 279 11.91 8.84 11.22
N GLY A 280 10.83 9.16 11.94
CA GLY A 280 10.07 10.40 11.75
C GLY A 280 9.49 10.58 10.33
N ARG A 281 9.61 9.59 9.45
CA ARG A 281 8.97 9.54 8.12
C ARG A 281 7.72 8.67 8.10
N ALA A 282 7.47 7.90 9.16
CA ALA A 282 6.30 7.05 9.26
C ALA A 282 4.99 7.86 9.19
N GLY A 283 3.94 7.21 8.68
CA GLY A 283 2.63 7.80 8.47
C GLY A 283 2.31 8.06 7.00
N THR A 284 1.25 8.84 6.79
CA THR A 284 0.61 9.04 5.49
C THR A 284 0.76 10.48 5.03
N SER A 285 1.13 10.67 3.77
CA SER A 285 1.48 11.99 3.23
C SER A 285 0.89 12.23 1.85
N PHE A 286 0.04 13.24 1.73
CA PHE A 286 -0.50 13.82 0.49
C PHE A 286 0.07 15.23 0.23
N VAL A 287 1.26 15.51 0.77
CA VAL A 287 1.88 16.83 0.68
C VAL A 287 2.07 17.24 -0.79
N ASP A 288 1.63 18.45 -1.14
CA ASP A 288 1.63 19.00 -2.50
C ASP A 288 0.89 18.15 -3.56
N ALA A 289 0.01 17.22 -3.13
CA ALA A 289 -0.83 16.45 -4.05
C ALA A 289 -1.91 17.34 -4.68
N VAL A 290 -2.21 17.09 -5.96
CA VAL A 290 -3.20 17.86 -6.73
C VAL A 290 -4.33 16.94 -7.17
N PHE A 291 -5.55 17.28 -6.78
CA PHE A 291 -6.78 16.60 -7.16
C PHE A 291 -7.59 17.48 -8.11
N ARG A 292 -7.61 17.12 -9.40
CA ARG A 292 -8.43 17.79 -10.42
C ARG A 292 -9.80 17.13 -10.58
N GLY A 293 -9.84 15.80 -10.54
CA GLY A 293 -11.08 15.05 -10.38
C GLY A 293 -11.65 15.14 -8.96
N LYS A 294 -12.79 14.50 -8.75
CA LYS A 294 -13.38 14.33 -7.41
C LYS A 294 -12.41 13.58 -6.50
N ALA A 295 -12.17 14.09 -5.30
CA ALA A 295 -11.42 13.40 -4.24
C ALA A 295 -12.39 12.89 -3.17
N ASP A 296 -12.62 11.58 -3.12
CA ASP A 296 -13.58 10.96 -2.21
C ASP A 296 -12.86 10.17 -1.10
N PHE A 297 -12.68 10.79 0.07
CA PHE A 297 -12.15 10.18 1.29
C PHE A 297 -13.28 9.79 2.27
N THR A 298 -14.50 9.54 1.77
CA THR A 298 -15.63 9.14 2.63
C THR A 298 -15.26 7.90 3.43
N GLU A 299 -15.46 7.93 4.75
CA GLU A 299 -15.12 6.82 5.66
C GLU A 299 -13.64 6.40 5.67
N ALA A 300 -12.74 7.22 5.13
CA ALA A 300 -11.31 6.93 5.18
C ALA A 300 -10.78 7.06 6.62
N GLU A 301 -9.88 6.17 7.01
CA GLU A 301 -9.24 6.16 8.32
C GLU A 301 -7.76 6.51 8.22
N PHE A 302 -7.32 7.47 9.02
CA PHE A 302 -5.95 7.97 9.04
C PHE A 302 -5.36 7.85 10.45
N GLY A 303 -4.58 6.79 10.67
CA GLY A 303 -3.90 6.52 11.93
C GLY A 303 -2.38 6.63 11.87
N GLY A 304 -1.71 6.17 12.93
CA GLY A 304 -0.26 6.15 13.02
C GLY A 304 0.34 7.48 13.49
N PRO A 305 1.66 7.69 13.31
CA PRO A 305 2.31 8.84 13.93
C PRO A 305 1.92 10.18 13.30
N ARG A 306 1.67 10.22 11.98
CA ARG A 306 1.37 11.48 11.26
C ARG A 306 0.49 11.28 10.04
N THR A 307 -0.39 12.24 9.80
CA THR A 307 -1.13 12.41 8.54
C THR A 307 -0.93 13.84 8.03
N ARG A 308 -0.47 13.99 6.79
CA ARG A 308 -0.15 15.31 6.21
C ARG A 308 -0.81 15.51 4.87
N PHE A 309 -1.58 16.57 4.75
CA PHE A 309 -2.13 17.12 3.50
C PHE A 309 -1.47 18.45 3.13
N THR A 310 -0.35 18.83 3.78
CA THR A 310 0.27 20.15 3.62
C THR A 310 0.46 20.56 2.15
N GLY A 311 -0.06 21.72 1.75
CA GLY A 311 0.06 22.22 0.37
C GLY A 311 -0.79 21.48 -0.67
N ALA A 312 -1.63 20.51 -0.27
CA ALA A 312 -2.49 19.82 -1.21
C ALA A 312 -3.54 20.76 -1.82
N GLU A 313 -3.83 20.57 -3.10
CA GLU A 313 -4.80 21.37 -3.84
C GLU A 313 -5.95 20.50 -4.38
N PHE A 314 -7.17 20.84 -3.97
CA PHE A 314 -8.41 20.21 -4.41
C PHE A 314 -9.15 21.16 -5.33
N THR A 315 -8.95 21.01 -6.64
CA THR A 315 -9.67 21.79 -7.66
C THR A 315 -10.96 21.12 -8.11
N GLY A 316 -11.08 19.81 -7.94
CA GLY A 316 -12.36 19.08 -8.03
C GLY A 316 -13.10 19.02 -6.68
N PRO A 317 -14.32 18.46 -6.62
CA PRO A 317 -15.06 18.28 -5.37
C PRO A 317 -14.28 17.39 -4.38
N ALA A 318 -14.22 17.78 -3.12
CA ALA A 318 -13.53 17.03 -2.06
C ALA A 318 -14.53 16.61 -0.97
N SER A 319 -14.54 15.32 -0.62
CA SER A 319 -15.37 14.80 0.47
C SER A 319 -14.52 14.01 1.46
N PHE A 320 -14.57 14.42 2.73
CA PHE A 320 -14.02 13.75 3.91
C PHE A 320 -15.15 13.28 4.82
N THR A 321 -16.36 13.09 4.26
CA THR A 321 -17.55 12.70 5.00
C THR A 321 -17.28 11.47 5.85
N ARG A 322 -17.50 11.58 7.16
CA ARG A 322 -17.27 10.52 8.16
C ARG A 322 -15.85 9.94 8.14
N ALA A 323 -14.88 10.66 7.58
CA ALA A 323 -13.47 10.32 7.69
C ALA A 323 -13.00 10.47 9.15
N ARG A 324 -12.05 9.63 9.54
CA ARG A 324 -11.52 9.58 10.91
C ARG A 324 -10.01 9.77 10.90
N PHE A 325 -9.54 10.79 11.60
CA PHE A 325 -8.12 11.06 11.82
C PHE A 325 -7.78 10.78 13.28
N THR A 326 -7.09 9.67 13.52
CA THR A 326 -6.60 9.22 14.84
C THR A 326 -5.08 9.23 14.95
N ALA A 327 -4.39 9.77 13.93
CA ALA A 327 -2.95 9.90 13.97
C ALA A 327 -2.49 10.85 15.10
N ASP A 328 -1.26 10.71 15.61
CA ASP A 328 -0.76 11.58 16.69
C ASP A 328 -0.72 13.06 16.24
N ALA A 329 -0.37 13.31 14.97
CA ALA A 329 -0.38 14.62 14.35
C ALA A 329 -1.12 14.61 13.00
N THR A 330 -2.03 15.57 12.80
CA THR A 330 -2.76 15.79 11.56
C THR A 330 -2.55 17.22 11.06
N ALA A 331 -2.03 17.39 9.85
CA ALA A 331 -1.71 18.69 9.28
C ALA A 331 -2.40 18.92 7.93
N PHE A 332 -3.18 20.00 7.84
CA PHE A 332 -3.84 20.55 6.66
C PHE A 332 -3.29 21.94 6.29
N ASP A 333 -2.04 22.23 6.66
CA ASP A 333 -1.43 23.54 6.41
C ASP A 333 -1.34 23.87 4.92
N ARG A 334 -1.66 25.11 4.55
CA ARG A 334 -1.62 25.58 3.15
C ARG A 334 -2.43 24.71 2.18
N VAL A 335 -3.41 23.97 2.68
CA VAL A 335 -4.35 23.22 1.83
C VAL A 335 -5.29 24.20 1.16
N ARG A 336 -5.60 23.95 -0.12
CA ARG A 336 -6.58 24.74 -0.86
C ARG A 336 -7.71 23.85 -1.35
N PHE A 337 -8.93 24.17 -0.90
CA PHE A 337 -10.17 23.62 -1.44
C PHE A 337 -10.78 24.65 -2.38
N ALA A 338 -10.66 24.46 -3.69
CA ALA A 338 -11.15 25.37 -4.72
C ALA A 338 -12.23 24.76 -5.63
N GLY A 339 -12.58 23.48 -5.44
CA GLY A 339 -13.63 22.81 -6.19
C GLY A 339 -15.05 23.26 -5.82
N GLU A 340 -16.05 22.60 -6.40
CA GLU A 340 -17.47 22.98 -6.19
C GLU A 340 -17.89 22.85 -4.72
N HIS A 341 -17.50 21.75 -4.07
CA HIS A 341 -17.85 21.44 -2.69
C HIS A 341 -16.64 20.91 -1.90
N ALA A 342 -16.59 21.26 -0.62
CA ALA A 342 -15.70 20.68 0.38
C ALA A 342 -16.55 20.14 1.55
N GLU A 343 -16.67 18.82 1.65
CA GLU A 343 -17.54 18.16 2.64
C GLU A 343 -16.73 17.53 3.77
N PHE A 344 -17.04 17.91 5.00
CA PHE A 344 -16.48 17.36 6.24
C PHE A 344 -17.60 16.84 7.16
N LEU A 345 -18.73 16.44 6.56
CA LEU A 345 -19.91 15.97 7.28
C LEU A 345 -19.55 14.82 8.22
N GLY A 346 -19.71 15.01 9.52
CA GLY A 346 -19.42 13.99 10.54
C GLY A 346 -17.94 13.56 10.62
N THR A 347 -17.01 14.34 10.04
CA THR A 347 -15.57 14.06 10.13
C THR A 347 -15.11 14.15 11.59
N VAL A 348 -14.23 13.25 12.01
CA VAL A 348 -13.64 13.27 13.36
C VAL A 348 -12.12 13.43 13.24
N ILE A 349 -11.58 14.48 13.86
CA ILE A 349 -10.14 14.70 14.01
C ILE A 349 -9.80 14.70 15.50
N ASP A 350 -9.21 13.59 15.93
CA ASP A 350 -8.82 13.28 17.31
C ASP A 350 -7.31 13.07 17.43
N SER A 351 -6.55 14.01 16.87
CA SER A 351 -5.09 14.03 16.97
C SER A 351 -4.63 14.89 18.14
N ALA A 352 -3.47 14.56 18.72
CA ALA A 352 -2.86 15.38 19.76
C ALA A 352 -2.33 16.72 19.21
N GLN A 353 -1.91 16.74 17.94
CA GLN A 353 -1.49 17.93 17.21
C GLN A 353 -2.36 18.10 15.96
N ILE A 354 -3.00 19.24 15.83
CA ILE A 354 -3.90 19.55 14.71
C ILE A 354 -3.55 20.94 14.20
N THR A 355 -3.31 21.08 12.89
CA THR A 355 -3.02 22.38 12.28
C THR A 355 -3.67 22.50 10.91
N PHE A 356 -4.20 23.69 10.63
CA PHE A 356 -4.83 24.12 9.39
C PHE A 356 -4.19 25.42 8.88
N ALA A 357 -2.98 25.75 9.36
CA ALA A 357 -2.38 27.06 9.15
C ALA A 357 -2.32 27.44 7.67
N ASP A 358 -2.74 28.67 7.34
CA ASP A 358 -2.77 29.22 5.98
C ASP A 358 -3.62 28.42 4.97
N SER A 359 -4.55 27.57 5.44
CA SER A 359 -5.46 26.85 4.55
C SER A 359 -6.57 27.74 3.99
N ARG A 360 -7.03 27.43 2.77
CA ARG A 360 -7.99 28.23 2.01
C ARG A 360 -9.18 27.36 1.61
N PHE A 361 -10.35 27.70 2.11
CA PHE A 361 -11.63 27.10 1.74
C PHE A 361 -12.33 27.99 0.71
N ASP A 362 -11.81 28.00 -0.51
CA ASP A 362 -12.32 28.76 -1.66
C ASP A 362 -13.51 28.09 -2.36
N ALA A 363 -13.87 26.86 -1.96
CA ALA A 363 -14.97 26.10 -2.53
C ALA A 363 -16.31 26.83 -2.40
N ALA A 364 -17.20 26.68 -3.38
CA ALA A 364 -18.49 27.39 -3.38
C ALA A 364 -19.35 27.06 -2.16
N ARG A 365 -19.28 25.79 -1.69
CA ARG A 365 -19.89 25.33 -0.46
C ARG A 365 -18.91 24.49 0.36
N THR A 366 -18.79 24.82 1.64
CA THR A 366 -18.06 24.03 2.63
C THR A 366 -19.05 23.60 3.72
N SER A 367 -19.22 22.29 3.93
CA SER A 367 -20.03 21.77 5.04
C SER A 367 -19.11 21.13 6.07
N LEU A 368 -19.25 21.57 7.31
CA LEU A 368 -18.62 21.03 8.52
C LEU A 368 -19.67 20.41 9.44
N ASP A 369 -20.86 20.10 8.92
CA ASP A 369 -21.99 19.68 9.76
C ASP A 369 -21.65 18.41 10.53
N GLY A 370 -21.91 18.39 11.84
CA GLY A 370 -21.57 17.29 12.73
C GLY A 370 -20.06 16.98 12.85
N ALA A 371 -19.17 17.79 12.26
CA ALA A 371 -17.73 17.57 12.35
C ALA A 371 -17.23 17.77 13.78
N ARG A 372 -16.27 16.96 14.22
CA ARG A 372 -15.65 17.04 15.55
C ARG A 372 -14.14 17.19 15.38
N ILE A 373 -13.65 18.42 15.47
CA ILE A 373 -12.24 18.76 15.28
C ILE A 373 -11.68 19.30 16.60
N GLY A 374 -10.65 18.60 17.12
CA GLY A 374 -10.05 18.95 18.42
C GLY A 374 -10.95 18.62 19.61
N ALA A 375 -11.84 17.63 19.46
CA ALA A 375 -12.71 17.16 20.55
C ALA A 375 -11.91 16.44 21.66
N GLY A 376 -10.74 15.88 21.34
CA GLY A 376 -9.80 15.28 22.29
C GLY A 376 -8.78 16.29 22.86
N ALA A 377 -7.52 15.87 22.98
CA ALA A 377 -6.47 16.63 23.66
C ALA A 377 -5.89 17.78 22.82
N GLY A 378 -5.85 17.66 21.49
CA GLY A 378 -5.26 18.67 20.61
C GLY A 378 -6.14 19.91 20.44
N VAL A 379 -5.54 21.09 20.58
CA VAL A 379 -6.15 22.36 20.16
C VAL A 379 -5.72 22.64 18.72
N PRO A 380 -6.67 22.70 17.76
CA PRO A 380 -6.37 23.03 16.38
C PRO A 380 -5.79 24.44 16.23
N ASP A 381 -4.74 24.56 15.42
CA ASP A 381 -4.26 25.85 14.92
C ASP A 381 -5.00 26.23 13.63
N PHE A 382 -5.65 27.39 13.63
CA PHE A 382 -6.37 27.97 12.48
C PHE A 382 -5.76 29.30 12.02
N ALA A 383 -4.50 29.59 12.36
CA ALA A 383 -3.84 30.82 11.93
C ALA A 383 -3.87 30.96 10.39
N GLY A 384 -4.30 32.12 9.88
CA GLY A 384 -4.31 32.40 8.44
C GLY A 384 -5.37 31.66 7.62
N VAL A 385 -6.30 30.93 8.27
CA VAL A 385 -7.38 30.23 7.55
C VAL A 385 -8.36 31.21 6.92
N THR A 386 -8.73 30.96 5.67
CA THR A 386 -9.68 31.79 4.91
C THR A 386 -10.82 30.97 4.32
N CYS A 387 -11.99 31.59 4.19
CA CYS A 387 -13.20 31.01 3.58
C CYS A 387 -13.72 31.96 2.48
N GLY A 388 -13.84 31.47 1.25
CA GLY A 388 -14.42 32.25 0.14
C GLY A 388 -15.91 31.98 -0.12
N GLY A 389 -16.38 30.75 0.13
CA GLY A 389 -17.75 30.32 -0.16
C GLY A 389 -18.67 30.23 1.05
N ARG A 390 -19.86 29.64 0.85
CA ARG A 390 -20.83 29.44 1.93
C ARG A 390 -20.38 28.32 2.85
N VAL A 391 -20.43 28.56 4.15
CA VAL A 391 -20.02 27.59 5.17
C VAL A 391 -21.23 27.18 6.02
N SER A 392 -21.49 25.87 6.10
CA SER A 392 -22.41 25.27 7.08
C SER A 392 -21.59 24.55 8.16
N ALA A 393 -22.02 24.64 9.42
CA ALA A 393 -21.33 24.02 10.55
C ALA A 393 -22.34 23.59 11.64
N GLU A 394 -23.52 23.13 11.22
CA GLU A 394 -24.58 22.71 12.12
C GLU A 394 -24.14 21.50 12.96
N GLY A 395 -24.27 21.58 14.28
CA GLY A 395 -23.84 20.51 15.18
C GLY A 395 -22.32 20.24 15.21
N ALA A 396 -21.51 21.12 14.60
CA ALA A 396 -20.06 20.98 14.57
C ALA A 396 -19.42 21.35 15.93
N VAL A 397 -18.38 20.62 16.32
CA VAL A 397 -17.54 20.90 17.49
C VAL A 397 -16.14 21.25 17.00
N LEU A 398 -15.78 22.53 17.05
CA LEU A 398 -14.48 23.05 16.62
C LEU A 398 -13.79 23.73 17.81
N ARG A 399 -12.87 23.01 18.47
CA ARG A 399 -12.10 23.56 19.61
C ARG A 399 -11.06 24.57 19.11
N GLY A 400 -10.75 25.60 19.91
CA GLY A 400 -9.71 26.58 19.56
C GLY A 400 -10.13 27.61 18.50
N ARG A 401 -11.40 27.60 18.07
CA ARG A 401 -11.96 28.57 17.12
C ARG A 401 -11.86 30.00 17.68
N PRO A 402 -11.13 30.92 17.03
CA PRO A 402 -11.29 32.35 17.31
C PRO A 402 -12.71 32.77 16.93
N GLY A 403 -13.33 33.69 17.67
CA GLY A 403 -14.70 34.18 17.44
C GLY A 403 -14.96 34.75 16.03
N ALA A 404 -13.94 34.85 15.18
CA ALA A 404 -14.03 35.14 13.76
C ALA A 404 -13.10 34.18 12.99
N LEU A 405 -13.62 33.02 12.61
CA LEU A 405 -13.36 32.59 11.24
C LEU A 405 -14.11 33.64 10.41
N ASP A 406 -13.40 34.51 9.68
CA ASP A 406 -13.97 35.51 8.75
C ASP A 406 -14.64 34.83 7.54
N CYS A 407 -15.31 33.70 7.77
CA CYS A 407 -16.29 33.11 6.87
C CYS A 407 -17.54 33.95 7.08
N ALA A 408 -17.69 35.02 6.30
CA ALA A 408 -18.87 35.86 6.33
C ALA A 408 -20.12 34.98 6.28
N ALA A 409 -20.89 34.98 7.36
CA ALA A 409 -22.18 34.30 7.46
C ALA A 409 -23.18 35.00 6.54
N ALA A 410 -23.08 34.76 5.23
CA ALA A 410 -24.09 35.15 4.27
C ALA A 410 -25.20 34.09 4.27
N GLY A 411 -26.15 34.24 5.20
CA GLY A 411 -27.42 33.54 5.16
C GLY A 411 -27.93 32.99 6.49
N SER A 412 -28.11 33.84 7.51
CA SER A 412 -29.12 33.55 8.52
C SER A 412 -30.44 34.17 8.06
N SER A 413 -31.43 33.33 7.78
CA SER A 413 -32.83 33.76 7.79
C SER A 413 -33.59 32.95 8.84
N SER A 414 -33.87 33.62 9.96
CA SER A 414 -35.11 33.54 10.75
C SER A 414 -35.54 32.18 11.32
N ALA A 415 -35.40 32.01 12.64
CA ALA A 415 -36.53 32.14 13.57
C ALA A 415 -36.11 31.83 15.02
N ALA A 416 -35.77 32.88 15.78
CA ALA A 416 -35.82 32.86 17.23
C ALA A 416 -36.73 34.01 17.66
N ALA A 417 -38.01 33.72 17.86
CA ALA A 417 -38.93 34.61 18.56
C ALA A 417 -39.85 33.77 19.44
N ALA A 418 -39.82 34.10 20.74
CA ALA A 418 -40.76 33.76 21.81
C ALA A 418 -40.29 32.67 22.81
N SER A 419 -39.47 33.09 23.76
CA SER A 419 -39.56 32.65 25.16
C SER A 419 -39.91 33.87 26.01
N ARG A 420 -41.16 33.98 26.43
CA ARG A 420 -41.60 34.71 27.63
C ARG A 420 -42.82 33.98 28.18
N VAL A 421 -42.57 33.11 29.14
CA VAL A 421 -43.59 32.58 30.04
C VAL A 421 -43.60 33.52 31.25
N ASP A 422 -44.69 34.26 31.41
CA ASP A 422 -45.10 34.84 32.68
C ASP A 422 -46.55 34.41 32.94
N ALA A 423 -46.79 33.98 34.18
CA ALA A 423 -48.01 33.38 34.66
C ALA A 423 -49.14 34.41 34.85
N ARG A 424 -50.39 34.03 34.51
CA ARG A 424 -51.60 34.15 35.36
C ARG A 424 -52.93 33.82 34.65
N THR A 425 -53.66 32.88 35.25
CA THR A 425 -55.14 32.76 35.44
C THR A 425 -56.11 32.54 34.27
N ALA A 426 -57.17 31.79 34.64
CA ALA A 426 -58.52 31.63 34.04
C ALA A 426 -58.63 30.53 32.95
N THR A 427 -59.02 29.30 33.33
CA THR A 427 -60.41 28.75 33.48
C THR A 427 -61.02 28.27 32.17
N GLU A 428 -61.51 27.02 32.22
CA GLU A 428 -62.68 26.50 31.48
C GLU A 428 -62.53 26.37 29.96
N ASP A 429 -62.35 25.13 29.48
CA ASP A 429 -63.47 24.36 28.94
C ASP A 429 -63.03 22.96 28.52
N LEU A 430 -63.56 21.98 29.25
CA LEU A 430 -63.74 20.61 28.81
C LEU A 430 -64.90 20.61 27.82
N ASP A 431 -64.74 19.99 26.65
CA ASP A 431 -65.66 18.91 26.28
C ASP A 431 -65.30 18.14 24.99
N ALA A 432 -65.53 16.83 25.11
CA ALA A 432 -66.06 15.92 24.11
C ALA A 432 -65.21 15.53 22.88
N ALA A 433 -64.55 14.36 23.00
CA ALA A 433 -64.90 13.11 22.28
C ALA A 433 -63.76 12.10 22.53
N GLY A 434 -63.95 10.87 23.01
CA GLY A 434 -65.13 10.03 22.99
C GLY A 434 -64.84 8.79 22.13
N ARG A 435 -64.41 7.71 22.81
CA ARG A 435 -64.47 6.28 22.42
C ARG A 435 -63.47 5.76 21.38
N ASP A 436 -63.05 4.51 21.39
CA ASP A 436 -62.99 3.38 22.34
C ASP A 436 -62.31 2.22 21.56
N GLU A 437 -61.92 1.16 22.27
CA GLU A 437 -61.62 -0.19 21.81
C GLU A 437 -60.16 -0.56 21.47
N THR A 438 -59.47 -0.92 22.56
CA THR A 438 -58.71 -2.16 22.73
C THR A 438 -59.37 -3.40 22.12
N GLN A 439 -58.60 -4.31 21.49
CA GLN A 439 -58.26 -5.65 22.00
C GLN A 439 -57.42 -6.46 20.97
N LYS A 440 -56.59 -7.35 21.51
CA LYS A 440 -55.49 -8.15 20.94
C LYS A 440 -55.98 -9.54 20.41
N PRO A 441 -55.08 -10.53 20.18
CA PRO A 441 -54.71 -11.20 18.92
C PRO A 441 -55.40 -12.57 18.70
N VAL A 442 -55.04 -13.33 17.64
CA VAL A 442 -54.97 -14.82 17.56
C VAL A 442 -54.59 -15.25 16.13
N ASP A 443 -53.50 -16.03 16.02
CA ASP A 443 -53.20 -17.03 14.96
C ASP A 443 -53.95 -18.33 15.33
N PRO A 444 -54.38 -19.23 14.41
CA PRO A 444 -53.42 -20.05 13.66
C PRO A 444 -53.90 -20.70 12.32
N ASP A 445 -52.94 -21.35 11.64
CA ASP A 445 -53.02 -22.54 10.76
C ASP A 445 -54.04 -22.63 9.60
N GLY A 446 -53.53 -22.95 8.40
CA GLY A 446 -54.38 -23.35 7.26
C GLY A 446 -53.61 -23.65 5.98
N GLU A 447 -53.26 -24.92 5.82
CA GLU A 447 -52.55 -25.58 4.73
C GLU A 447 -53.37 -25.68 3.41
N THR A 448 -52.71 -26.24 2.37
CA THR A 448 -53.18 -26.72 1.05
C THR A 448 -53.11 -25.71 -0.10
N ALA A 449 -52.24 -25.85 -1.11
CA ALA A 449 -51.89 -26.94 -2.05
C ALA A 449 -52.54 -26.76 -3.42
N ASP A 450 -51.84 -27.35 -4.41
CA ASP A 450 -52.14 -27.49 -5.84
C ASP A 450 -51.93 -26.30 -6.78
N ALA A 451 -51.52 -26.50 -8.03
CA ALA A 451 -50.73 -27.51 -8.73
C ALA A 451 -50.74 -27.09 -10.21
N LEU A 452 -49.94 -27.79 -11.02
CA LEU A 452 -49.98 -27.90 -12.47
C LEU A 452 -49.24 -26.82 -13.27
N ASP A 453 -48.51 -27.13 -14.33
CA ASP A 453 -48.05 -28.39 -14.92
C ASP A 453 -47.17 -28.01 -16.13
N GLY A 454 -46.24 -28.90 -16.48
CA GLY A 454 -45.83 -29.13 -17.86
C GLY A 454 -44.67 -28.27 -18.37
N GLY A 455 -43.53 -28.82 -18.79
CA GLY A 455 -43.17 -30.22 -18.96
C GLY A 455 -42.00 -30.33 -19.94
N GLY A 456 -41.04 -31.21 -19.61
CA GLY A 456 -40.24 -32.02 -20.54
C GLY A 456 -39.19 -31.33 -21.42
N ARG A 457 -38.12 -31.99 -21.90
CA ARG A 457 -37.53 -33.32 -21.67
C ARG A 457 -36.25 -33.39 -22.53
N THR A 458 -35.40 -34.38 -22.22
CA THR A 458 -34.27 -34.96 -23.01
C THR A 458 -32.92 -34.24 -22.88
N VAL A 459 -31.87 -34.81 -22.26
CA VAL A 459 -31.13 -36.08 -22.44
C VAL A 459 -30.36 -36.15 -23.76
N GLY A 460 -29.03 -36.13 -23.66
CA GLY A 460 -28.10 -36.51 -24.72
C GLY A 460 -26.70 -36.75 -24.13
N ARG A 461 -26.28 -38.01 -24.13
CA ARG A 461 -25.01 -38.54 -23.61
C ARG A 461 -24.03 -38.73 -24.78
N SER A 462 -22.74 -38.58 -24.48
CA SER A 462 -21.53 -39.09 -25.16
C SER A 462 -21.22 -38.67 -26.60
N GLY A 463 -20.03 -38.06 -26.72
CA GLY A 463 -19.10 -38.06 -27.85
C GLY A 463 -17.71 -37.81 -27.30
#